data_AF-A0A257QF36-F1
#
_entry.id   AF-A0A257QF36-F1
#
_cell.length_a   1.000
_cell.length_b   1.000
_cell.length_c   1.000
_cell.angle_alpha   90.00
_cell.angle_beta   90.00
_cell.angle_gamma   90.00
#
_symmetry.space_group_name_H-M   'P 1'
#
loop_
_entity.id
_entity.type
_entity.pdbx_description
1 polymer ?
#
loop_
_entity_poly.entity_id
_entity_poly.type
_entity_poly.pdbx_seq_one_letter_code
_entity_poly.pdbx_strand_id
1 'polypeptide(L)'
;LKALRLVAVTGTKGKTTTTFLIEHLLGFPELPVGLLGSVRYDIGQRSVPSIRATPASADLWRIFAQMRDEGCHQAVVEVTSYGIEQRRILGVPFEGAVFTNLSHDHLDYHGSMEHYFASKARVFIGNEGRVPQFAVINIDDEYGRRLLAMLPAGVRPLTFCVESASDTSEADFRFEVGSMNALRSTGRLITRQGAAYPCVVPLPGCCTRAHGASSLRVADPSLCRLRTQPRSYCKSPTDPAWANSGPITYCVWLRGQSRPPQAPDDALSCFKVRGLCMGHFR
;
A
#
# COMPACT_ATOMS: atom_id res chain seq x y z
N LEU A 1 16.37 4.85 20.95
CA LEU A 1 14.99 4.60 20.44
C LEU A 1 15.06 4.50 18.92
N LYS A 2 14.40 3.50 18.31
CA LYS A 2 14.39 3.35 16.84
C LYS A 2 13.51 4.44 16.21
N ALA A 3 13.95 4.98 15.07
CA ALA A 3 13.17 5.97 14.33
C ALA A 3 11.95 5.31 13.65
N LEU A 4 10.80 5.99 13.66
CA LEU A 4 9.60 5.57 12.95
C LEU A 4 9.78 5.85 11.44
N ARG A 5 9.73 4.81 10.60
CA ARG A 5 9.85 4.96 9.15
C ARG A 5 8.51 5.39 8.55
N LEU A 6 8.51 6.44 7.74
CA LEU A 6 7.27 7.05 7.25
C LEU A 6 7.12 6.86 5.74
N VAL A 7 5.92 6.48 5.30
CA VAL A 7 5.58 6.33 3.89
C VAL A 7 4.39 7.20 3.54
N ALA A 8 4.56 8.11 2.58
CA ALA A 8 3.48 8.93 2.06
C ALA A 8 2.75 8.22 0.91
N VAL A 9 1.42 8.31 0.86
CA VAL A 9 0.62 7.89 -0.29
C VAL A 9 -0.20 9.07 -0.78
N THR A 10 0.00 9.46 -2.04
CA THR A 10 -0.74 10.55 -2.67
C THR A 10 -1.24 10.18 -4.07
N GLY A 11 -2.22 10.96 -4.54
CA GLY A 11 -2.91 10.79 -5.80
C GLY A 11 -4.36 11.27 -5.71
N THR A 12 -5.10 11.23 -6.82
CA THR A 12 -6.54 11.55 -6.81
C THR A 12 -7.32 10.40 -6.16
N LYS A 13 -7.20 9.19 -6.70
CA LYS A 13 -7.93 8.01 -6.21
C LYS A 13 -6.97 6.95 -5.65
N GLY A 14 -7.48 6.13 -4.74
CA GLY A 14 -6.77 4.92 -4.29
C GLY A 14 -5.81 5.10 -3.12
N LYS A 15 -5.71 6.30 -2.53
CA LYS A 15 -4.85 6.56 -1.38
C LYS A 15 -5.24 5.67 -0.20
N THR A 16 -6.50 5.74 0.25
CA THR A 16 -7.03 4.92 1.35
C THR A 16 -6.80 3.43 1.11
N THR A 17 -7.16 2.91 -0.07
CA THR A 17 -6.95 1.49 -0.40
C THR A 17 -5.47 1.11 -0.31
N THR A 18 -4.58 1.93 -0.86
CA THR A 18 -3.14 1.68 -0.82
C THR A 18 -2.59 1.73 0.60
N THR A 19 -2.99 2.71 1.42
CA THR A 19 -2.53 2.81 2.82
C THR A 19 -2.96 1.59 3.63
N PHE A 20 -4.21 1.13 3.47
CA PHE A 20 -4.71 -0.08 4.14
C PHE A 20 -3.97 -1.35 3.68
N LEU A 21 -3.69 -1.48 2.38
CA LEU A 21 -2.91 -2.62 1.87
C LEU A 21 -1.47 -2.61 2.41
N ILE A 22 -0.82 -1.44 2.46
CA ILE A 22 0.53 -1.29 3.04
C ILE A 22 0.50 -1.67 4.52
N GLU A 23 -0.42 -1.13 5.31
CA GLU A 23 -0.58 -1.47 6.73
C GLU A 23 -0.80 -2.97 6.91
N HIS A 24 -1.71 -3.57 6.14
CA HIS A 24 -2.05 -4.99 6.26
C HIS A 24 -0.86 -5.91 5.94
N LEU A 25 -0.10 -5.59 4.89
CA LEU A 25 1.03 -6.41 4.43
C LEU A 25 2.25 -6.30 5.35
N LEU A 26 2.43 -5.15 6.01
CA LEU A 26 3.61 -4.88 6.84
C LEU A 26 3.36 -5.07 8.35
N GLY A 27 2.12 -4.92 8.80
CA GLY A 27 1.77 -4.99 10.21
C GLY A 27 1.63 -6.41 10.73
N PHE A 28 2.25 -6.70 11.88
CA PHE A 28 2.08 -7.93 12.65
C PHE A 28 1.73 -7.59 14.12
N PRO A 29 1.06 -8.49 14.86
CA PRO A 29 0.76 -8.24 16.28
C PRO A 29 1.99 -7.85 17.11
N GLU A 30 3.14 -8.45 16.82
CA GLU A 30 4.40 -8.20 17.52
C GLU A 30 5.19 -7.02 16.93
N LEU A 31 4.78 -6.51 15.77
CA LEU A 31 5.47 -5.46 15.02
C LEU A 31 4.44 -4.61 14.26
N PRO A 32 3.69 -3.74 14.97
CA PRO A 32 2.60 -3.00 14.37
C PRO A 32 3.10 -1.93 13.39
N VAL A 33 2.20 -1.51 12.50
CA VAL A 33 2.39 -0.42 11.55
C VAL A 33 1.28 0.58 11.78
N GLY A 34 1.64 1.86 11.92
CA GLY A 34 0.66 2.92 12.06
C GLY A 34 0.02 3.27 10.71
N LEU A 35 -1.22 3.74 10.74
CA LEU A 35 -1.92 4.27 9.57
C LEU A 35 -2.55 5.61 9.92
N LEU A 36 -2.30 6.62 9.09
CA LEU A 36 -3.04 7.88 9.10
C LEU A 36 -3.85 7.97 7.81
N GLY A 37 -5.17 7.82 7.90
CA GLY A 37 -6.04 7.80 6.73
C GLY A 37 -7.35 8.54 6.93
N SER A 38 -8.12 8.64 5.84
CA SER A 38 -9.47 9.20 5.82
C SER A 38 -10.47 8.44 6.70
N VAL A 39 -10.29 7.13 6.88
CA VAL A 39 -11.20 6.27 7.65
C VAL A 39 -10.87 6.28 9.14
N ARG A 40 -9.60 6.06 9.47
CA ARG A 40 -9.13 5.90 10.86
C ARG A 40 -7.68 6.33 11.00
N TYR A 41 -7.28 6.57 12.24
CA TYR A 41 -5.88 6.55 12.63
C TYR A 41 -5.63 5.26 13.41
N ASP A 42 -4.76 4.41 12.87
CA ASP A 42 -4.21 3.27 13.60
C ASP A 42 -2.89 3.71 14.23
N ILE A 43 -2.82 3.65 15.55
CA ILE A 43 -1.64 4.07 16.30
C ILE A 43 -0.94 2.87 16.96
N GLY A 44 -1.14 1.66 16.42
CA GLY A 44 -0.53 0.42 16.87
C GLY A 44 -1.49 -0.43 17.69
N GLN A 45 -1.58 -0.17 18.99
CA GLN A 45 -2.45 -0.96 19.88
C GLN A 45 -3.93 -0.54 19.84
N ARG A 46 -4.22 0.63 19.26
CA ARG A 46 -5.60 1.14 19.17
C ARG A 46 -5.82 1.88 17.86
N SER A 47 -7.09 1.88 17.45
CA SER A 47 -7.58 2.66 16.31
C SER A 47 -8.54 3.73 16.82
N VAL A 48 -8.42 4.95 16.28
CA VAL A 48 -9.36 6.05 16.57
C VAL A 48 -9.98 6.58 15.28
N PRO A 49 -11.21 7.13 15.33
CA PRO A 49 -11.81 7.77 14.16
C PRO A 49 -10.94 8.91 13.63
N SER A 50 -10.86 9.04 12.31
CA SER A 50 -10.13 10.12 11.66
C SER A 50 -10.95 11.41 11.65
N ILE A 51 -10.31 12.54 11.93
CA ILE A 51 -10.91 13.87 11.72
C ILE A 51 -10.64 14.36 10.29
N ARG A 52 -9.46 14.02 9.74
CA ARG A 52 -9.00 14.38 8.39
C ARG A 52 -8.06 13.32 7.86
N ALA A 53 -8.08 13.07 6.55
CA ALA A 53 -7.13 12.15 5.91
C ALA A 53 -5.67 12.51 6.22
N THR A 54 -5.33 13.80 6.16
CA THR A 54 -4.02 14.35 6.57
C THR A 54 -4.21 15.30 7.77
N PRO A 55 -3.85 14.90 9.01
CA PRO A 55 -3.99 15.73 10.22
C PRO A 55 -3.22 17.05 10.13
N ALA A 56 -3.54 18.02 11.00
CA ALA A 56 -2.73 19.24 11.13
C ALA A 56 -1.31 18.90 11.63
N SER A 57 -0.30 19.74 11.32
CA SER A 57 1.10 19.39 11.55
C SER A 57 1.40 18.99 13.00
N ALA A 58 0.89 19.74 13.98
CA ALA A 58 1.10 19.44 15.40
C ALA A 58 0.48 18.09 15.81
N ASP A 59 -0.73 17.80 15.34
CA ASP A 59 -1.39 16.51 15.60
C ASP A 59 -0.65 15.36 14.92
N LEU A 60 -0.19 15.56 13.69
CA LEU A 60 0.55 14.56 12.93
C LEU A 60 1.84 14.15 13.67
N TRP A 61 2.62 15.11 14.16
CA TRP A 61 3.81 14.82 14.97
C TRP A 61 3.47 14.16 16.32
N ARG A 62 2.39 14.60 16.99
CA ARG A 62 1.92 13.98 18.23
C ARG A 62 1.51 12.52 18.01
N ILE A 63 0.82 12.23 16.90
CA ILE A 63 0.39 10.86 16.57
C ILE A 63 1.60 9.99 16.22
N PHE A 64 2.61 10.51 15.49
CA PHE A 64 3.85 9.77 15.25
C PHE A 64 4.60 9.42 16.53
N ALA A 65 4.64 10.34 17.50
CA ALA A 65 5.20 10.03 18.81
C ALA A 65 4.45 8.88 19.49
N GLN A 66 3.11 8.92 19.47
CA GLN A 66 2.29 7.83 20.01
C GLN A 66 2.53 6.50 19.29
N MET A 67 2.55 6.47 17.96
CA MET A 67 2.86 5.26 17.17
C MET A 67 4.21 4.66 17.59
N ARG A 68 5.24 5.49 17.71
CA ARG A 68 6.57 5.04 18.15
C ARG A 68 6.50 4.44 19.56
N ASP A 69 5.80 5.10 20.47
CA ASP A 69 5.70 4.69 21.88
C ASP A 69 4.88 3.38 22.04
N GLU A 70 3.93 3.14 21.13
CA GLU A 70 3.13 1.91 21.02
C GLU A 70 3.84 0.79 20.22
N GLY A 71 5.12 0.98 19.88
CA GLY A 71 5.96 -0.03 19.24
C GLY A 71 5.84 -0.11 17.72
N CYS A 72 5.17 0.85 17.06
CA CYS A 72 5.18 0.90 15.60
C CYS A 72 6.59 1.20 15.08
N HIS A 73 7.00 0.40 14.11
CA HIS A 73 8.29 0.53 13.43
C HIS A 73 8.19 1.28 12.09
N GLN A 74 6.99 1.34 11.52
CA GLN A 74 6.65 2.10 10.33
C GLN A 74 5.27 2.74 10.50
N ALA A 75 5.01 3.80 9.75
CA ALA A 75 3.68 4.34 9.57
C ALA A 75 3.44 4.75 8.12
N VAL A 76 2.23 4.52 7.64
CA VAL A 76 1.76 4.92 6.31
C VAL A 76 0.75 6.06 6.43
N VAL A 77 0.91 7.08 5.60
CA VAL A 77 0.15 8.33 5.69
C VAL A 77 -0.55 8.63 4.37
N GLU A 78 -1.86 8.80 4.43
CA GLU A 78 -2.65 9.35 3.34
C GLU A 78 -2.39 10.86 3.21
N VAL A 79 -1.67 11.24 2.17
CA VAL A 79 -1.27 12.64 1.92
C VAL A 79 -2.16 13.23 0.83
N THR A 80 -3.10 14.07 1.27
CA THR A 80 -3.99 14.85 0.40
C THR A 80 -3.29 16.09 -0.16
N SER A 81 -3.71 16.56 -1.34
CA SER A 81 -3.20 17.83 -1.89
C SER A 81 -3.53 19.02 -0.99
N TYR A 82 -4.71 19.05 -0.37
CA TYR A 82 -5.05 20.03 0.66
C TYR A 82 -4.06 20.03 1.83
N GLY A 83 -3.65 18.85 2.30
CA GLY A 83 -2.65 18.74 3.37
C GLY A 83 -1.29 19.29 2.96
N ILE A 84 -0.91 19.12 1.69
CA ILE A 84 0.33 19.66 1.12
C ILE A 84 0.26 21.19 0.96
N GLU A 85 -0.83 21.74 0.40
CA GLU A 85 -1.02 23.18 0.28
C GLU A 85 -1.02 23.90 1.64
N GLN A 86 -1.64 23.27 2.64
CA GLN A 86 -1.70 23.81 4.00
C GLN A 86 -0.45 23.51 4.83
N ARG A 87 0.63 23.02 4.21
CA ARG A 87 1.92 22.74 4.87
C ARG A 87 1.79 21.79 6.07
N ARG A 88 0.79 20.90 6.06
CA ARG A 88 0.53 19.97 7.18
C ARG A 88 1.61 18.90 7.33
N ILE A 89 2.29 18.59 6.23
CA ILE A 89 3.38 17.61 6.17
C ILE A 89 4.77 18.27 6.03
N LEU A 90 4.85 19.60 6.18
CA LEU A 90 6.10 20.31 6.07
C LEU A 90 7.09 19.82 7.15
N GLY A 91 8.29 19.46 6.71
CA GLY A 91 9.37 18.94 7.56
C GLY A 91 9.23 17.46 7.90
N VAL A 92 8.21 16.74 7.41
CA VAL A 92 8.04 15.31 7.66
C VAL A 92 9.05 14.51 6.81
N PRO A 93 9.96 13.74 7.43
CA PRO A 93 11.01 13.03 6.72
C PRO A 93 10.50 11.69 6.19
N PHE A 94 9.67 11.71 5.15
CA PHE A 94 9.21 10.49 4.49
C PHE A 94 10.40 9.68 3.95
N GLU A 95 10.46 8.40 4.30
CA GLU A 95 11.43 7.46 3.77
C GLU A 95 11.05 7.01 2.35
N GLY A 96 9.75 6.84 2.12
CA GLY A 96 9.20 6.47 0.83
C GLY A 96 7.94 7.26 0.48
N ALA A 97 7.66 7.38 -0.81
CA ALA A 97 6.43 8.01 -1.30
C ALA A 97 5.81 7.18 -2.43
N VAL A 98 4.47 7.13 -2.46
CA VAL A 98 3.69 6.40 -3.47
C VAL A 98 2.79 7.37 -4.21
N PHE A 99 2.85 7.36 -5.54
CA PHE A 99 1.97 8.10 -6.42
C PHE A 99 1.02 7.13 -7.14
N THR A 100 -0.30 7.29 -6.93
CA THR A 100 -1.30 6.38 -7.50
C THR A 100 -1.81 6.80 -8.87
N ASN A 101 -2.30 8.03 -9.02
CA ASN A 101 -2.83 8.61 -10.26
C ASN A 101 -3.17 10.09 -10.06
N LEU A 102 -3.39 10.81 -11.15
CA LEU A 102 -3.95 12.16 -11.13
C LEU A 102 -5.04 12.31 -12.22
N SER A 103 -6.27 12.49 -11.77
CA SER A 103 -7.42 12.82 -12.63
C SER A 103 -8.09 14.12 -12.17
N HIS A 104 -8.92 14.71 -13.05
CA HIS A 104 -9.66 15.96 -12.81
C HIS A 104 -10.52 15.89 -11.54
N ASP A 105 -10.03 16.54 -10.47
CA ASP A 105 -10.63 16.62 -9.15
C ASP A 105 -10.05 17.85 -8.42
N HIS A 106 -10.79 18.42 -7.47
CA HIS A 106 -10.37 19.55 -6.62
C HIS A 106 -9.86 20.80 -7.37
N LEU A 107 -10.31 21.05 -8.61
CA LEU A 107 -9.87 22.22 -9.39
C LEU A 107 -10.48 23.54 -8.91
N ASP A 108 -11.58 23.48 -8.18
CA ASP A 108 -12.13 24.61 -7.43
C ASP A 108 -11.12 25.19 -6.44
N TYR A 109 -10.27 24.34 -5.88
CA TYR A 109 -9.21 24.74 -4.96
C TYR A 109 -7.87 25.03 -5.66
N HIS A 110 -7.46 24.16 -6.59
CA HIS A 110 -6.14 24.26 -7.24
C HIS A 110 -6.11 25.22 -8.45
N GLY A 111 -7.27 25.53 -9.04
CA GLY A 111 -7.43 26.37 -10.23
C GLY A 111 -7.01 25.69 -11.54
N SER A 112 -6.03 24.78 -11.53
CA SER A 112 -5.58 24.05 -12.72
C SER A 112 -5.06 22.64 -12.38
N MET A 113 -5.07 21.76 -13.38
CA MET A 113 -4.45 20.43 -13.26
C MET A 113 -2.93 20.52 -13.00
N GLU A 114 -2.26 21.52 -13.57
CA GLU A 114 -0.84 21.75 -13.38
C GLU A 114 -0.51 22.13 -11.93
N HIS A 115 -1.28 23.02 -11.32
CA HIS A 115 -1.15 23.33 -9.89
C HIS A 115 -1.44 22.11 -9.02
N TYR A 116 -2.49 21.35 -9.36
CA TYR A 116 -2.84 20.14 -8.62
C TYR A 116 -1.73 19.07 -8.70
N PHE A 117 -1.11 18.88 -9.87
CA PHE A 117 0.05 18.03 -10.06
C PHE A 117 1.25 18.53 -9.28
N ALA A 118 1.60 19.81 -9.43
CA ALA A 118 2.73 20.44 -8.75
C ALA A 118 2.61 20.29 -7.23
N SER A 119 1.40 20.45 -6.68
CA SER A 119 1.07 20.20 -5.28
C SER A 119 1.54 18.82 -4.82
N LYS A 120 1.10 17.75 -5.52
CA LYS A 120 1.45 16.37 -5.16
C LYS A 120 2.92 16.04 -5.41
N ALA A 121 3.50 16.60 -6.47
CA ALA A 121 4.91 16.39 -6.81
C ALA A 121 5.86 16.86 -5.70
N ARG A 122 5.46 17.86 -4.89
CA ARG A 122 6.26 18.36 -3.75
C ARG A 122 6.69 17.28 -2.76
N VAL A 123 5.89 16.21 -2.59
CA VAL A 123 6.23 15.06 -1.73
C VAL A 123 7.46 14.29 -2.24
N PHE A 124 7.71 14.31 -3.55
CA PHE A 124 8.75 13.51 -4.21
C PHE A 124 10.01 14.32 -4.50
N ILE A 125 9.87 15.62 -4.73
CA ILE A 125 10.96 16.49 -5.21
C ILE A 125 11.65 17.31 -4.11
N GLY A 126 11.25 17.14 -2.84
CA GLY A 126 11.92 17.76 -1.68
C GLY A 126 11.36 19.12 -1.24
N ASN A 127 10.22 19.55 -1.77
CA ASN A 127 9.63 20.85 -1.42
C ASN A 127 8.88 20.84 -0.07
N GLU A 128 8.60 19.65 0.48
CA GLU A 128 8.01 19.47 1.81
C GLU A 128 9.06 19.08 2.88
N GLY A 129 10.34 18.97 2.52
CA GLY A 129 11.40 18.56 3.43
C GLY A 129 12.44 17.68 2.73
N ARG A 130 12.89 16.62 3.40
CA ARG A 130 13.84 15.68 2.80
C ARG A 130 13.19 14.94 1.61
N VAL A 131 13.91 14.81 0.50
CA VAL A 131 13.51 13.91 -0.59
C VAL A 131 13.38 12.46 -0.08
N PRO A 132 12.36 11.70 -0.51
CA PRO A 132 12.22 10.31 -0.11
C PRO A 132 13.38 9.47 -0.65
N GLN A 133 13.73 8.39 0.04
CA GLN A 133 14.78 7.47 -0.42
C GLN A 133 14.32 6.64 -1.62
N PHE A 134 13.01 6.36 -1.70
CA PHE A 134 12.42 5.68 -2.84
C PHE A 134 11.04 6.24 -3.19
N ALA A 135 10.67 6.14 -4.47
CA ALA A 135 9.38 6.57 -4.99
C ALA A 135 8.72 5.43 -5.76
N VAL A 136 7.48 5.08 -5.39
CA VAL A 136 6.68 4.07 -6.10
C VAL A 136 5.66 4.79 -6.97
N ILE A 137 5.74 4.64 -8.28
CA ILE A 137 5.01 5.48 -9.25
C ILE A 137 4.20 4.61 -10.20
N ASN A 138 2.90 4.89 -10.29
CA ASN A 138 2.06 4.33 -11.34
C ASN A 138 2.44 4.95 -12.69
N ILE A 139 2.92 4.14 -13.63
CA ILE A 139 3.28 4.61 -14.98
C ILE A 139 2.20 4.36 -16.02
N ASP A 140 1.02 3.87 -15.64
CA ASP A 140 -0.17 3.95 -16.53
C ASP A 140 -0.65 5.40 -16.68
N ASP A 141 -0.42 6.20 -15.65
CA ASP A 141 -0.83 7.59 -15.53
C ASP A 141 0.22 8.53 -16.17
N GLU A 142 -0.24 9.45 -17.02
CA GLU A 142 0.63 10.45 -17.68
C GLU A 142 1.39 11.31 -16.67
N TYR A 143 0.73 11.78 -15.61
CA TYR A 143 1.37 12.55 -14.55
C TYR A 143 2.32 11.70 -13.73
N GLY A 144 2.06 10.39 -13.64
CA GLY A 144 3.01 9.42 -13.09
C GLY A 144 4.31 9.36 -13.91
N ARG A 145 4.22 9.22 -15.24
CA ARG A 145 5.39 9.25 -16.13
C ARG A 145 6.14 10.59 -16.04
N ARG A 146 5.42 11.71 -15.98
CA ARG A 146 6.00 13.03 -15.79
C ARG A 146 6.71 13.17 -14.45
N LEU A 147 6.10 12.69 -13.37
CA LEU A 147 6.70 12.68 -12.03
C LEU A 147 7.99 11.86 -11.99
N LEU A 148 8.00 10.69 -12.65
CA LEU A 148 9.17 9.83 -12.75
C LEU A 148 10.37 10.57 -13.38
N ALA A 149 10.12 11.36 -14.43
CA ALA A 149 11.15 12.18 -15.09
C ALA A 149 11.65 13.36 -14.24
N MET A 150 10.89 13.77 -13.22
CA MET A 150 11.22 14.89 -12.33
C MET A 150 11.91 14.46 -11.03
N LEU A 151 12.09 13.16 -10.79
CA LEU A 151 12.67 12.67 -9.54
C LEU A 151 14.12 13.17 -9.36
N PRO A 152 14.46 13.76 -8.20
CA PRO A 152 15.83 14.16 -7.91
C PRO A 152 16.81 12.98 -7.93
N ALA A 153 18.07 13.27 -8.26
CA ALA A 153 19.15 12.30 -8.14
C ALA A 153 19.23 11.77 -6.69
N GLY A 154 19.27 10.44 -6.54
CA GLY A 154 19.32 9.77 -5.23
C GLY A 154 17.97 9.23 -4.75
N VAL A 155 16.85 9.62 -5.36
CA VAL A 155 15.56 8.93 -5.15
C VAL A 155 15.55 7.66 -5.99
N ARG A 156 15.37 6.49 -5.38
CA ARG A 156 15.26 5.23 -6.12
C ARG A 156 13.84 5.05 -6.68
N PRO A 157 13.64 5.12 -8.01
CA PRO A 157 12.31 4.89 -8.58
C PRO A 157 11.94 3.41 -8.54
N LEU A 158 10.65 3.16 -8.39
CA LEU A 158 9.99 1.88 -8.56
C LEU A 158 8.71 2.10 -9.35
N THR A 159 8.57 1.48 -10.50
CA THR A 159 7.41 1.70 -11.38
C THR A 159 6.44 0.54 -11.33
N PHE A 160 5.14 0.83 -11.40
CA PHE A 160 4.13 -0.20 -11.56
C PHE A 160 3.08 0.18 -12.60
N CYS A 161 2.44 -0.84 -13.17
CA CYS A 161 1.34 -0.69 -14.12
C CYS A 161 0.35 -1.85 -13.97
N VAL A 162 -0.89 -1.65 -14.43
CA VAL A 162 -1.92 -2.67 -14.60
C VAL A 162 -2.18 -2.79 -16.10
N GLU A 163 -1.98 -3.99 -16.62
CA GLU A 163 -1.98 -4.29 -18.06
C GLU A 163 -3.19 -3.71 -18.83
N SER A 164 -2.93 -2.71 -19.71
CA SER A 164 -3.63 -2.46 -20.99
C SER A 164 -2.96 -1.42 -21.92
N ALA A 165 -1.72 -0.96 -21.69
CA ALA A 165 -1.05 0.02 -22.56
C ALA A 165 0.15 -0.60 -23.30
N SER A 166 0.27 -0.28 -24.60
CA SER A 166 1.17 -0.87 -25.60
C SER A 166 2.68 -0.62 -25.38
N ASP A 167 3.08 -0.09 -24.22
CA ASP A 167 4.47 0.23 -23.91
C ASP A 167 4.79 0.08 -22.40
N THR A 168 4.38 -1.05 -21.82
CA THR A 168 4.48 -1.32 -20.35
C THR A 168 5.56 -2.34 -19.99
N SER A 169 6.44 -2.69 -20.93
CA SER A 169 7.59 -3.59 -20.70
C SER A 169 8.63 -2.98 -19.76
N GLU A 170 8.61 -1.67 -19.54
CA GLU A 170 9.58 -0.95 -18.71
C GLU A 170 9.21 -0.90 -17.22
N ALA A 171 8.00 -1.33 -16.83
CA ALA A 171 7.57 -1.32 -15.43
C ALA A 171 8.40 -2.30 -14.57
N ASP A 172 8.76 -1.91 -13.34
CA ASP A 172 9.36 -2.84 -12.38
C ASP A 172 8.35 -3.93 -11.96
N PHE A 173 7.08 -3.56 -11.88
CA PHE A 173 5.97 -4.43 -11.49
C PHE A 173 4.75 -4.24 -12.40
N ARG A 174 4.40 -5.28 -13.16
CA ARG A 174 3.15 -5.33 -13.94
C ARG A 174 2.14 -6.20 -13.23
N PHE A 175 0.92 -5.71 -13.07
CA PHE A 175 -0.19 -6.54 -12.64
C PHE A 175 -1.01 -6.98 -13.84
N GLU A 176 -0.95 -8.28 -14.15
CA GLU A 176 -1.80 -8.93 -15.14
C GLU A 176 -3.11 -9.35 -14.49
N VAL A 177 -4.22 -9.03 -15.14
CA VAL A 177 -5.55 -9.17 -14.57
C VAL A 177 -6.07 -10.56 -14.87
N GLY A 178 -6.47 -11.29 -13.82
CA GLY A 178 -7.16 -12.57 -13.94
C GLY A 178 -8.68 -12.41 -13.93
N SER A 179 -9.35 -13.28 -13.18
CA SER A 179 -10.81 -13.22 -13.00
C SER A 179 -11.21 -12.30 -11.85
N MET A 180 -12.44 -11.79 -11.92
CA MET A 180 -13.06 -10.96 -10.89
C MET A 180 -14.45 -11.50 -10.56
N ASN A 181 -14.81 -11.45 -9.28
CA ASN A 181 -16.18 -11.60 -8.82
C ASN A 181 -16.48 -10.57 -7.72
N ALA A 182 -17.68 -10.62 -7.16
CA ALA A 182 -18.13 -9.67 -6.14
C ALA A 182 -17.27 -9.65 -4.86
N LEU A 183 -16.49 -10.71 -4.60
CA LEU A 183 -15.72 -10.88 -3.36
C LEU A 183 -14.21 -10.73 -3.55
N ARG A 184 -13.69 -10.95 -4.76
CA ARG A 184 -12.25 -10.95 -5.02
C ARG A 184 -11.89 -10.66 -6.47
N SER A 185 -10.70 -10.12 -6.63
CA SER A 185 -9.97 -10.01 -7.89
C SER A 185 -8.76 -10.94 -7.83
N THR A 186 -8.51 -11.65 -8.92
CA THR A 186 -7.31 -12.48 -9.11
C THR A 186 -6.43 -11.90 -10.19
N GLY A 187 -5.15 -12.24 -10.19
CA GLY A 187 -4.21 -11.81 -11.22
C GLY A 187 -2.82 -12.34 -10.98
N ARG A 188 -1.85 -11.84 -11.74
CA ARG A 188 -0.44 -12.18 -11.60
C ARG A 188 0.36 -10.88 -11.47
N LEU A 189 1.18 -10.79 -10.44
CA LEU A 189 2.20 -9.76 -10.36
C LEU A 189 3.44 -10.26 -11.08
N ILE A 190 3.85 -9.56 -12.12
CA ILE A 190 5.03 -9.85 -12.92
C ILE A 190 6.09 -8.80 -12.63
N THR A 191 7.27 -9.27 -12.29
CA THR A 191 8.45 -8.41 -12.12
C THR A 191 9.09 -8.13 -13.48
N ARG A 192 9.90 -7.07 -13.55
CA ARG A 192 10.73 -6.77 -14.73
C ARG A 192 11.61 -7.94 -15.20
N GLN A 193 11.99 -8.84 -14.29
CA GLN A 193 12.80 -10.02 -14.59
C GLN A 193 11.96 -11.19 -15.16
N GLY A 194 10.65 -11.00 -15.35
CA GLY A 194 9.73 -12.02 -15.85
C GLY A 194 9.21 -12.99 -14.79
N ALA A 195 9.66 -12.89 -13.53
CA ALA A 195 9.10 -13.68 -12.44
C ALA A 195 7.64 -13.28 -12.22
N ALA A 196 6.74 -14.25 -12.26
CA ALA A 196 5.30 -14.04 -12.20
C ALA A 196 4.69 -14.75 -11.00
N TYR A 197 3.80 -14.05 -10.33
CA TYR A 197 3.31 -14.45 -9.02
C TYR A 197 1.80 -14.32 -8.89
N PRO A 198 1.08 -15.40 -8.52
CA PRO A 198 -0.36 -15.33 -8.35
C PRO A 198 -0.74 -14.40 -7.19
N CYS A 199 -1.67 -13.51 -7.47
CA CYS A 199 -2.19 -12.54 -6.52
C CYS A 199 -3.71 -12.68 -6.40
N VAL A 200 -4.21 -12.62 -5.17
CA VAL A 200 -5.64 -12.55 -4.87
C VAL A 200 -5.87 -11.36 -3.97
N VAL A 201 -6.69 -10.41 -4.42
CA VAL A 201 -7.08 -9.23 -3.66
C VAL A 201 -8.58 -9.34 -3.36
N PRO A 202 -9.00 -9.37 -2.09
CA PRO A 202 -10.41 -9.52 -1.68
C PRO A 202 -11.18 -8.20 -1.79
N LEU A 203 -10.95 -7.48 -2.89
CA LEU A 203 -11.60 -6.24 -3.25
C LEU A 203 -11.97 -6.32 -4.74
N PRO A 204 -13.21 -6.00 -5.12
CA PRO A 204 -13.60 -5.91 -6.53
C PRO A 204 -12.95 -4.69 -7.20
N GLY A 205 -12.74 -4.75 -8.52
CA GLY A 205 -12.34 -3.61 -9.36
C GLY A 205 -10.88 -3.56 -9.79
N CYS A 206 -10.59 -2.82 -10.88
CA CYS A 206 -9.26 -2.67 -11.49
C CYS A 206 -8.29 -1.78 -10.75
N CYS A 207 -8.76 -0.64 -10.25
CA CYS A 207 -7.92 0.33 -9.57
C CYS A 207 -7.27 -0.26 -8.31
N THR A 208 -7.95 -1.17 -7.63
CA THR A 208 -7.45 -1.87 -6.44
C THR A 208 -6.25 -2.79 -6.73
N ARG A 209 -6.14 -3.29 -7.97
CA ARG A 209 -5.08 -4.20 -8.42
C ARG A 209 -3.72 -3.50 -8.50
N ALA A 210 -3.72 -2.25 -8.94
CA ALA A 210 -2.53 -1.40 -9.06
C ALA A 210 -1.90 -1.12 -7.68
N HIS A 211 -2.75 -0.92 -6.67
CA HIS A 211 -2.33 -0.63 -5.29
C HIS A 211 -1.70 -1.83 -4.57
N GLY A 212 -2.02 -3.06 -5.00
CA GLY A 212 -1.36 -4.26 -4.50
C GLY A 212 0.11 -4.35 -4.94
N ALA A 213 0.41 -3.96 -6.17
CA ALA A 213 1.78 -3.92 -6.69
C ALA A 213 2.64 -2.87 -5.96
N SER A 214 2.06 -1.68 -5.70
CA SER A 214 2.78 -0.59 -5.04
C SER A 214 3.12 -0.90 -3.57
N SER A 215 2.27 -1.67 -2.88
CA SER A 215 2.47 -2.03 -1.48
C SER A 215 3.52 -3.14 -1.26
N LEU A 216 3.76 -3.98 -2.27
CA LEU A 216 4.61 -5.18 -2.14
C LEU A 216 6.12 -4.89 -1.97
N ARG A 217 6.61 -3.71 -2.38
CA ARG A 217 8.02 -3.31 -2.20
C ARG A 217 8.24 -2.18 -1.20
N VAL A 218 7.16 -1.54 -0.71
CA VAL A 218 7.21 -0.81 0.56
C VAL A 218 7.59 -1.78 1.69
N ALA A 219 7.22 -3.05 1.54
CA ALA A 219 7.86 -4.16 2.24
C ALA A 219 9.30 -4.32 1.74
N ASP A 220 10.28 -3.96 2.57
CA ASP A 220 11.68 -4.29 2.37
C ASP A 220 11.81 -5.78 1.97
N PRO A 221 12.43 -6.14 0.83
CA PRO A 221 12.56 -7.53 0.39
C PRO A 221 13.24 -8.45 1.42
N SER A 222 14.06 -7.90 2.32
CA SER A 222 14.72 -8.65 3.41
C SER A 222 13.81 -8.90 4.61
N LEU A 223 12.83 -8.01 4.85
CA LEU A 223 11.74 -8.20 5.83
C LEU A 223 10.56 -8.99 5.24
N CYS A 224 10.39 -8.88 3.92
CA CYS A 224 9.44 -9.63 3.11
C CYS A 224 10.03 -11.01 2.80
N ARG A 225 10.24 -11.83 3.84
CA ARG A 225 10.13 -13.28 3.64
C ARG A 225 8.69 -13.51 3.22
N LEU A 226 8.46 -13.55 1.92
CA LEU A 226 7.15 -13.78 1.34
C LEU A 226 6.66 -15.13 1.82
N ARG A 227 5.74 -15.08 2.78
CA ARG A 227 5.28 -16.24 3.53
C ARG A 227 3.96 -16.69 2.93
N THR A 228 3.92 -17.98 2.62
CA THR A 228 2.79 -18.73 2.07
C THR A 228 1.70 -19.04 3.09
N GLN A 229 1.75 -18.46 4.30
CA GLN A 229 0.78 -18.77 5.35
C GLN A 229 -0.48 -17.90 5.24
N PRO A 230 -1.67 -18.50 5.10
CA PRO A 230 -2.91 -17.76 5.10
C PRO A 230 -3.16 -17.10 6.47
N ARG A 231 -3.34 -15.76 6.51
CA ARG A 231 -3.95 -15.03 7.63
C ARG A 231 -5.47 -15.26 7.69
N SER A 232 -5.95 -15.80 8.80
CA SER A 232 -7.35 -15.67 9.23
C SER A 232 -7.40 -14.70 10.40
N TYR A 233 -8.02 -13.53 10.22
CA TYR A 233 -8.43 -12.70 11.35
C TYR A 233 -9.96 -12.55 11.30
N CYS A 234 -10.62 -13.25 12.22
CA CYS A 234 -12.01 -13.00 12.58
C CYS A 234 -12.02 -11.83 13.57
N LYS A 235 -12.04 -10.59 13.05
CA LYS A 235 -12.62 -9.37 13.66
C LYS A 235 -12.03 -8.12 12.99
N SER A 236 -12.81 -7.49 12.12
CA SER A 236 -12.74 -6.05 11.84
C SER A 236 -14.11 -5.46 12.13
N PRO A 237 -14.28 -4.50 13.06
CA PRO A 237 -15.49 -3.71 13.08
C PRO A 237 -15.28 -2.41 12.31
N THR A 238 -16.33 -2.02 11.57
CA THR A 238 -16.68 -0.67 11.09
C THR A 238 -16.28 -0.20 9.69
N ASP A 239 -16.15 -1.08 8.69
CA ASP A 239 -16.46 -0.69 7.30
C ASP A 239 -17.70 -1.51 6.84
N PRO A 240 -18.85 -0.87 6.52
CA PRO A 240 -20.04 -1.58 6.04
C PRO A 240 -19.79 -2.43 4.79
N ALA A 241 -18.79 -2.09 3.97
CA ALA A 241 -18.40 -2.89 2.80
C ALA A 241 -17.60 -4.17 3.17
N TRP A 242 -17.03 -4.23 4.38
CA TRP A 242 -16.21 -5.33 4.88
C TRP A 242 -16.91 -6.19 5.93
N ALA A 243 -18.02 -5.71 6.50
CA ALA A 243 -18.78 -6.44 7.52
C ALA A 243 -19.46 -7.72 6.99
N ASN A 244 -19.65 -7.84 5.67
CA ASN A 244 -20.31 -8.98 5.02
C ASN A 244 -19.37 -9.96 4.33
N SER A 245 -18.06 -9.70 4.32
CA SER A 245 -17.06 -10.67 3.88
C SER A 245 -16.67 -11.52 5.09
N GLY A 246 -16.87 -12.84 5.00
CA GLY A 246 -16.37 -13.78 6.01
C GLY A 246 -14.83 -13.72 6.18
N PRO A 247 -14.20 -14.67 6.89
CA PRO A 247 -12.74 -14.66 7.03
C PRO A 247 -12.08 -14.76 5.66
N ILE A 248 -11.54 -13.64 5.14
CA ILE A 248 -10.85 -13.62 3.85
C ILE A 248 -9.37 -13.33 4.08
N THR A 249 -8.59 -14.30 3.66
CA THR A 249 -7.15 -14.31 3.71
C THR A 249 -6.54 -13.66 2.47
N TYR A 250 -5.68 -12.66 2.68
CA TYR A 250 -4.78 -12.16 1.64
C TYR A 250 -3.66 -13.19 1.45
N CYS A 251 -3.75 -14.00 0.41
CA CYS A 251 -2.66 -14.87 -0.02
C CYS A 251 -2.01 -14.26 -1.26
N VAL A 252 -0.93 -13.51 -1.08
CA VAL A 252 0.04 -13.34 -2.16
C VAL A 252 0.96 -14.57 -2.11
N TRP A 253 0.74 -15.53 -3.02
CA TRP A 253 1.49 -16.79 -3.04
C TRP A 253 2.79 -16.57 -3.82
N LEU A 254 3.84 -16.02 -3.19
CA LEU A 254 5.15 -15.93 -3.83
C LEU A 254 5.90 -17.22 -3.51
N ARG A 255 5.93 -18.16 -4.46
CA ARG A 255 6.67 -19.41 -4.30
C ARG A 255 8.17 -19.09 -4.28
N GLY A 256 8.81 -19.22 -3.13
CA GLY A 256 10.26 -19.12 -3.00
C GLY A 256 10.93 -20.21 -3.84
N GLN A 257 11.89 -19.82 -4.68
CA GLN A 257 12.70 -20.79 -5.42
C GLN A 257 13.66 -21.49 -4.45
N SER A 258 13.30 -22.71 -4.05
CA SER A 258 14.25 -23.73 -3.61
C SER A 258 13.61 -25.09 -3.85
N ARG A 259 13.84 -25.66 -5.04
CA ARG A 259 13.61 -27.09 -5.32
C ARG A 259 14.93 -27.82 -5.05
N PRO A 260 15.00 -28.83 -4.16
CA PRO A 260 15.95 -29.91 -4.35
C PRO A 260 15.51 -30.78 -5.55
N PRO A 261 16.44 -31.42 -6.26
CA PRO A 261 16.13 -32.25 -7.42
C PRO A 261 15.48 -33.57 -6.97
N GLN A 262 14.54 -34.06 -7.79
CA GLN A 262 13.80 -35.33 -7.68
C GLN A 262 12.57 -35.35 -6.74
N ALA A 263 11.39 -35.10 -7.32
CA ALA A 263 10.14 -35.76 -6.94
C ALA A 263 9.16 -35.73 -8.14
N PRO A 264 8.41 -36.82 -8.43
CA PRO A 264 7.57 -36.94 -9.62
C PRO A 264 6.35 -36.02 -9.59
N ASP A 265 5.80 -35.76 -10.78
CA ASP A 265 4.50 -35.11 -10.97
C ASP A 265 3.38 -35.89 -10.24
N ASP A 266 2.38 -35.15 -9.75
CA ASP A 266 1.19 -35.59 -8.99
C ASP A 266 1.23 -35.38 -7.47
N ALA A 267 0.86 -34.17 -7.02
CA ALA A 267 0.27 -33.96 -5.70
C ALA A 267 -0.46 -32.59 -5.62
N LEU A 268 -1.72 -32.56 -6.05
CA LEU A 268 -2.73 -31.64 -5.49
C LEU A 268 -2.98 -32.07 -4.04
N SER A 269 -2.16 -31.60 -3.10
CA SER A 269 -2.46 -31.72 -1.68
C SER A 269 -3.11 -30.44 -1.17
N CYS A 270 -4.45 -30.46 -1.12
CA CYS A 270 -5.25 -29.54 -0.33
C CYS A 270 -4.89 -29.72 1.16
N PHE A 271 -4.17 -28.77 1.76
CA PHE A 271 -4.13 -28.67 3.22
C PHE A 271 -5.49 -28.16 3.71
N LYS A 272 -6.35 -29.10 4.09
CA LYS A 272 -7.62 -28.88 4.78
C LYS A 272 -7.28 -28.60 6.25
N VAL A 273 -7.24 -27.34 6.67
CA VAL A 273 -7.16 -27.01 8.11
C VAL A 273 -8.55 -27.26 8.71
N ARG A 274 -8.75 -28.47 9.27
CA ARG A 274 -9.82 -28.75 10.24
C ARG A 274 -9.41 -28.07 11.55
N GLY A 275 -10.03 -26.94 11.87
CA GLY A 275 -10.03 -26.37 13.21
C GLY A 275 -11.35 -26.69 13.91
N LEU A 276 -11.32 -27.67 14.82
CA LEU A 276 -12.40 -27.96 15.76
C LEU A 276 -12.64 -26.74 16.66
N CYS A 277 -13.84 -26.17 16.65
CA CYS A 277 -14.37 -25.42 17.77
C CYS A 277 -15.04 -26.41 18.72
N MET A 278 -14.34 -26.81 19.78
CA MET A 278 -14.97 -27.32 21.00
C MET A 278 -14.39 -26.59 22.22
N GLY A 279 -15.30 -26.04 23.01
CA GLY A 279 -15.07 -25.28 24.24
C GLY A 279 -16.35 -24.49 24.53
N HIS A 280 -17.44 -25.15 24.91
CA HIS A 280 -17.85 -25.29 26.32
C HIS A 280 -17.63 -24.01 27.13
N PHE A 281 -18.66 -23.16 27.16
CA PHE A 281 -18.97 -22.33 28.32
C PHE A 281 -20.29 -22.86 28.89
N ARG A 282 -20.23 -23.32 30.14
CA ARG A 282 -21.41 -23.48 31.00
C ARG A 282 -21.93 -22.11 31.43
#